data_AF-A0A6N9BXQ0-F1
#
_entry.id   AF-A0A6N9BXQ0-F1
#
_cell.length_a   1.000
_cell.length_b   1.000
_cell.length_c   1.000
_cell.angle_alpha   90.00
_cell.angle_beta   90.00
_cell.angle_gamma   90.00
#
_symmetry.space_group_name_H-M   'P 1'
#
loop_
_entity.id
_entity.type
_entity.pdbx_description
1 polymer ?
#
loop_
_entity_poly.entity_id
_entity_poly.type
_entity_poly.pdbx_seq_one_letter_code
_entity_poly.pdbx_strand_id
1 'polypeptide(L)'
;VSIPSQAPGWRNLMGWGFAMERNNPQLQQLFGQANANELGGDVGDRLFLMRREAEQLAGEVDDIDDYIAMQEGEDTSDLDEEAATLRAQLASVNKRIETLDSAARQAKAIWASNDYRAGGGDPFKMVSRLALIGHAMGETPLFNCKSGKDRTGQLDAEVKFLATAADENDGRVPPPGESMETWRPVRSDFVFNTGNLEMQRLNTGLPGYKLKGVPGLANVIRDGMKPLYRGGSAYVSA
;
A
#
# COMPACT_ATOMS: atom_id res chain seq x y z
N VAL A 1 -17.91 26.09 3.92
CA VAL A 1 -17.78 27.03 5.07
C VAL A 1 -16.31 27.05 5.46
N SER A 2 -15.56 28.11 5.13
CA SER A 2 -14.21 28.27 5.70
C SER A 2 -14.36 28.81 7.11
N ILE A 3 -13.70 28.15 8.07
CA ILE A 3 -13.76 28.55 9.48
C ILE A 3 -12.45 29.27 9.83
N PRO A 4 -12.50 30.44 10.51
CA PRO A 4 -11.31 31.26 10.79
C PRO A 4 -10.34 30.54 11.75
N SER A 5 -9.05 30.58 11.43
CA SER A 5 -7.98 29.79 12.05
C SER A 5 -7.52 30.24 13.45
N GLN A 6 -8.17 31.22 14.09
CA GLN A 6 -7.56 31.96 15.20
C GLN A 6 -8.32 31.96 16.54
N ALA A 7 -9.41 31.19 16.70
CA ALA A 7 -10.08 31.09 18.02
C ALA A 7 -9.34 30.10 18.96
N PRO A 8 -8.86 30.50 20.16
CA PRO A 8 -8.26 29.58 21.13
C PRO A 8 -9.27 28.48 21.50
N GLY A 9 -8.98 27.23 21.15
CA GLY A 9 -9.85 26.06 21.42
C GLY A 9 -10.32 25.27 20.19
N TRP A 10 -10.11 25.76 18.95
CA TRP A 10 -10.52 25.01 17.75
C TRP A 10 -9.75 23.68 17.57
N ARG A 11 -8.52 23.58 18.10
CA ARG A 11 -7.72 22.35 18.10
C ARG A 11 -8.42 21.19 18.82
N ASN A 12 -9.35 21.47 19.74
CA ASN A 12 -10.08 20.48 20.52
C ASN A 12 -11.47 20.13 19.95
N LEU A 13 -11.99 20.90 18.98
CA LEU A 13 -13.36 20.76 18.49
C LEU A 13 -13.49 19.91 17.22
N MET A 14 -12.38 19.62 16.54
CA MET A 14 -12.36 18.81 15.32
C MET A 14 -11.20 17.81 15.40
N GLY A 15 -11.52 16.51 15.44
CA GLY A 15 -10.58 15.40 15.70
C GLY A 15 -9.32 15.33 14.81
N TRP A 16 -9.25 16.12 13.73
CA TRP A 16 -8.06 16.24 12.90
C TRP A 16 -6.89 16.96 13.59
N GLY A 17 -7.13 17.99 14.41
CA GLY A 17 -6.04 18.72 15.08
C GLY A 17 -5.20 17.80 15.97
N PHE A 18 -5.89 17.02 16.81
CA PHE A 18 -5.29 16.02 17.68
C PHE A 18 -4.66 14.84 16.91
N ALA A 19 -5.33 14.34 15.87
CA ALA A 19 -4.76 13.28 15.03
C ALA A 19 -3.47 13.73 14.35
N MET A 20 -3.42 14.96 13.85
CA MET A 20 -2.23 15.52 13.18
C MET A 20 -1.07 15.74 14.14
N GLU A 21 -1.33 16.19 15.37
CA GLU A 21 -0.31 16.35 16.40
C GLU A 21 0.39 15.03 16.73
N ARG A 22 -0.36 13.92 16.69
CA ARG A 22 0.20 12.57 16.92
C ARG A 22 0.83 11.97 15.67
N ASN A 23 0.21 12.15 14.50
CA ASN A 23 0.65 11.51 13.27
C ASN A 23 1.86 12.21 12.64
N ASN A 24 1.95 13.55 12.70
CA ASN A 24 3.03 14.28 12.02
C ASN A 24 4.44 13.89 12.49
N PRO A 25 4.73 13.77 13.80
CA PRO A 25 6.04 13.31 14.25
C PRO A 25 6.37 11.90 13.74
N GLN A 26 5.37 11.01 13.69
CA GLN A 26 5.54 9.63 13.21
C GLN A 26 5.77 9.58 11.70
N LEU A 27 5.04 10.38 10.92
CA LEU A 27 5.25 10.50 9.47
C LEU A 27 6.60 11.15 9.15
N GLN A 28 7.04 12.10 9.99
CA GLN A 28 8.37 12.70 9.87
C GLN A 28 9.48 11.70 10.21
N GLN A 29 9.28 10.86 11.23
CA GLN A 29 10.21 9.77 11.53
C GLN A 29 10.25 8.75 10.38
N LEU A 30 9.10 8.42 9.79
CA LEU A 30 8.99 7.45 8.71
C LEU A 30 9.62 7.94 7.40
N PHE A 31 9.38 9.20 7.01
CA PHE A 31 9.72 9.73 5.67
C PHE A 31 10.82 10.80 5.64
N GLY A 32 11.28 11.25 6.82
CA GLY A 32 12.04 12.49 6.96
C GLY A 32 11.18 13.75 6.79
N GLN A 33 11.81 14.88 6.47
CA GLN A 33 11.08 16.15 6.33
C GLN A 33 10.08 16.12 5.17
N ALA A 34 8.84 16.55 5.40
CA ALA A 34 7.75 16.52 4.43
C ALA A 34 8.07 17.24 3.10
N ASN A 35 8.77 18.38 3.17
CA ASN A 35 9.08 19.22 2.01
C ASN A 35 10.42 18.90 1.35
N ALA A 36 11.15 17.91 1.85
CA ALA A 36 12.38 17.45 1.21
C ALA A 36 12.05 16.46 0.08
N ASN A 37 12.72 16.62 -1.06
CA ASN A 37 12.55 15.74 -2.23
C ASN A 37 13.04 14.31 -1.97
N GLU A 38 13.99 14.15 -1.04
CA GLU A 38 14.58 12.86 -0.69
C GLU A 38 13.75 12.14 0.37
N LEU A 39 13.71 10.81 0.29
CA LEU A 39 13.19 9.97 1.37
C LEU A 39 14.28 9.85 2.44
N GLY A 40 13.94 10.19 3.68
CA GLY A 40 14.79 9.96 4.84
C GLY A 40 14.04 9.16 5.90
N GLY A 41 14.52 9.22 7.15
CA GLY A 41 13.89 8.51 8.25
C GLY A 41 13.95 6.99 8.06
N ASP A 42 13.01 6.28 8.69
CA ASP A 42 12.99 4.81 8.70
C ASP A 42 12.94 4.21 7.28
N VAL A 43 12.20 4.85 6.35
CA VAL A 43 12.14 4.40 4.94
C VAL A 43 13.49 4.62 4.24
N GLY A 44 14.13 5.78 4.44
CA GLY A 44 15.43 6.07 3.84
C GLY A 44 16.49 5.08 4.29
N ASP A 45 16.54 4.80 5.60
CA ASP A 45 17.46 3.83 6.19
C ASP A 45 17.21 2.42 5.65
N ARG A 46 15.94 2.01 5.53
CA ARG A 46 15.58 0.70 4.99
C ARG A 46 15.94 0.56 3.51
N LEU A 47 15.68 1.58 2.69
CA LEU A 47 16.08 1.60 1.28
C LEU A 47 17.59 1.50 1.12
N PHE A 48 18.37 2.15 1.97
CA PHE A 48 19.83 2.04 1.97
C PHE A 48 20.28 0.59 2.22
N LEU A 49 19.73 -0.06 3.25
CA LEU A 49 20.06 -1.45 3.57
C LEU A 49 19.68 -2.41 2.44
N MET A 50 18.49 -2.26 1.86
CA MET A 50 18.03 -3.12 0.77
C MET A 50 18.85 -2.93 -0.51
N ARG A 51 19.29 -1.70 -0.82
CA ARG A 51 20.17 -1.44 -1.98
C ARG A 51 21.53 -2.09 -1.79
N ARG A 52 22.10 -2.03 -0.58
CA ARG A 52 23.35 -2.72 -0.27
C ARG A 52 23.22 -4.24 -0.40
N GLU A 53 22.10 -4.81 0.03
CA GLU A 53 21.79 -6.23 -0.17
C GLU A 53 21.71 -6.57 -1.67
N ALA A 54 21.03 -5.75 -2.47
CA ALA A 54 20.96 -5.93 -3.92
C ALA A 54 22.35 -5.81 -4.59
N GLU A 55 23.18 -4.86 -4.18
CA GLU A 55 24.56 -4.70 -4.68
C GLU A 55 25.41 -5.94 -4.35
N GLN A 56 25.27 -6.50 -3.16
CA GLN A 56 25.97 -7.73 -2.78
C GLN A 56 25.53 -8.93 -3.63
N LEU A 57 24.21 -9.14 -3.75
CA LEU A 57 23.67 -10.22 -4.58
C LEU A 57 24.08 -10.08 -6.05
N ALA A 58 24.13 -8.86 -6.58
CA ALA A 58 24.60 -8.61 -7.93
C ALA A 58 26.08 -8.98 -8.09
N GLY A 59 26.94 -8.60 -7.14
CA GLY A 59 28.35 -8.99 -7.16
C GLY A 59 28.54 -10.51 -7.08
N GLU A 60 27.76 -11.21 -6.25
CA GLU A 60 27.82 -12.68 -6.15
C GLU A 60 27.38 -13.36 -7.48
N VAL A 61 26.36 -12.83 -8.16
CA VAL A 61 25.95 -13.31 -9.49
C VAL A 61 27.07 -13.08 -10.52
N ASP A 62 27.65 -11.88 -10.54
CA ASP A 62 28.72 -11.53 -11.49
C ASP A 62 29.94 -12.42 -11.28
N ASP A 63 30.35 -12.67 -10.03
CA ASP A 63 31.48 -13.55 -9.70
C ASP A 63 31.26 -15.00 -10.18
N ILE A 64 30.05 -15.54 -10.02
CA ILE A 64 29.71 -16.89 -10.49
C ILE A 64 29.68 -16.93 -12.03
N ASP A 65 29.07 -15.94 -12.66
CA ASP A 65 28.96 -15.87 -14.13
C ASP A 65 30.35 -15.77 -14.78
N ASP A 66 31.24 -14.96 -14.21
CA ASP A 66 32.63 -14.85 -14.65
C ASP A 66 33.37 -16.19 -14.47
N TYR A 67 33.14 -16.90 -13.35
CA TYR A 67 33.72 -18.22 -13.13
C TYR A 67 33.24 -19.25 -14.15
N ILE A 68 31.93 -19.32 -14.41
CA ILE A 68 31.34 -20.21 -15.42
C ILE A 68 31.93 -19.92 -16.80
N ALA A 69 32.06 -18.65 -17.18
CA ALA A 69 32.61 -18.24 -18.45
C ALA A 69 34.08 -18.66 -18.66
N MET A 70 34.84 -18.87 -17.57
CA MET A 70 36.23 -19.35 -17.62
C MET A 70 36.35 -20.88 -17.75
N GLN A 71 35.29 -21.65 -17.47
CA GLN A 71 35.30 -23.11 -17.46
C GLN A 71 34.77 -23.72 -18.77
N GLU A 72 35.47 -23.46 -19.88
CA GLU A 72 35.08 -24.01 -21.18
C GLU A 72 35.08 -25.55 -21.20
N GLY A 73 33.90 -26.15 -21.36
CA GLY A 73 33.73 -27.60 -21.54
C GLY A 73 33.64 -28.40 -20.24
N GLU A 74 33.63 -27.75 -19.07
CA GLU A 74 33.31 -28.38 -17.80
C GLU A 74 31.80 -28.38 -17.52
N ASP A 75 31.35 -29.25 -16.62
CA ASP A 75 29.96 -29.26 -16.15
C ASP A 75 29.79 -28.22 -15.04
N THR A 76 29.07 -27.13 -15.35
CA THR A 76 28.80 -26.02 -14.44
C THR A 76 27.36 -26.01 -13.90
N SER A 77 26.61 -27.10 -14.08
CA SER A 77 25.17 -27.13 -13.80
C SER A 77 24.79 -26.70 -12.38
N ASP A 78 25.56 -27.09 -11.37
CA ASP A 78 25.34 -26.67 -9.97
C ASP A 78 25.50 -25.15 -9.79
N LEU A 79 26.48 -24.55 -10.47
CA LEU A 79 26.75 -23.10 -10.42
C LEU A 79 25.70 -22.31 -11.21
N ASP A 80 25.22 -22.86 -12.33
CA ASP A 80 24.12 -22.28 -13.10
C ASP A 80 22.83 -22.21 -12.26
N GLU A 81 22.54 -23.26 -11.46
CA GLU A 81 21.39 -23.30 -10.55
C GLU A 81 21.55 -22.29 -9.39
N GLU A 82 22.76 -22.18 -8.83
CA GLU A 82 23.09 -21.20 -7.79
C GLU A 82 22.91 -19.76 -8.32
N ALA A 83 23.48 -19.45 -9.48
CA ALA A 83 23.35 -18.14 -10.11
C ALA A 83 21.89 -17.81 -10.46
N ALA A 84 21.11 -18.78 -10.95
CA ALA A 84 19.68 -18.59 -11.19
C ALA A 84 18.90 -18.24 -9.91
N THR A 85 19.24 -18.90 -8.80
CA THR A 85 18.64 -18.62 -7.48
C THR A 85 18.99 -17.22 -7.00
N LEU A 86 20.26 -16.81 -7.08
CA LEU A 86 20.70 -15.48 -6.69
C LEU A 86 20.07 -14.38 -7.56
N ARG A 87 19.97 -14.60 -8.89
CA ARG A 87 19.25 -13.68 -9.79
C ARG A 87 17.78 -13.51 -9.43
N ALA A 88 17.11 -14.60 -9.04
CA ALA A 88 15.71 -14.53 -8.59
C ALA A 88 15.58 -13.74 -7.27
N GLN A 89 16.52 -13.92 -6.34
CA GLN A 89 16.58 -13.13 -5.11
C GLN A 89 16.83 -11.65 -5.38
N LEU A 90 17.82 -11.33 -6.23
CA LEU A 90 18.14 -9.97 -6.66
C LEU A 90 16.93 -9.28 -7.31
N ALA A 91 16.24 -9.97 -8.22
CA ALA A 91 15.02 -9.46 -8.85
C ALA A 91 13.93 -9.16 -7.82
N SER A 92 13.73 -10.06 -6.85
CA SER A 92 12.78 -9.88 -5.75
C SER A 92 13.12 -8.67 -4.86
N VAL A 93 14.39 -8.51 -4.47
CA VAL A 93 14.85 -7.37 -3.67
C VAL A 93 14.67 -6.06 -4.45
N ASN A 94 15.09 -6.02 -5.72
CA ASN A 94 14.94 -4.83 -6.57
C ASN A 94 13.46 -4.40 -6.72
N LYS A 95 12.57 -5.37 -6.92
CA LYS A 95 11.12 -5.11 -7.01
C LYS A 95 10.56 -4.53 -5.71
N ARG A 96 11.02 -5.04 -4.57
CA ARG A 96 10.64 -4.52 -3.24
C ARG A 96 11.21 -3.12 -2.98
N ILE A 97 12.44 -2.82 -3.42
CA ILE A 97 13.02 -1.47 -3.38
C ILE A 97 12.13 -0.49 -4.14
N GLU A 98 11.76 -0.83 -5.38
CA GLU A 98 10.91 0.03 -6.22
C GLU A 98 9.52 0.23 -5.59
N THR A 99 8.94 -0.83 -5.04
CA THR A 99 7.65 -0.75 -4.32
C THR A 99 7.73 0.17 -3.12
N LEU A 100 8.77 0.04 -2.30
CA LEU A 100 8.97 0.88 -1.12
C LEU A 100 9.19 2.35 -1.49
N ASP A 101 10.10 2.64 -2.43
CA ASP A 101 10.40 4.00 -2.87
C ASP A 101 9.17 4.66 -3.50
N SER A 102 8.49 3.98 -4.43
CA SER A 102 7.30 4.50 -5.11
C SER A 102 6.14 4.77 -4.14
N ALA A 103 5.82 3.80 -3.26
CA ALA A 103 4.78 3.97 -2.25
C ALA A 103 5.10 5.11 -1.28
N ALA A 104 6.34 5.19 -0.80
CA ALA A 104 6.77 6.19 0.17
C ALA A 104 6.77 7.60 -0.43
N ARG A 105 7.25 7.79 -1.66
CA ARG A 105 7.18 9.10 -2.33
C ARG A 105 5.75 9.56 -2.51
N GLN A 106 4.86 8.67 -2.94
CA GLN A 106 3.45 9.02 -3.10
C GLN A 106 2.79 9.34 -1.75
N ALA A 107 3.03 8.55 -0.70
CA ALA A 107 2.52 8.81 0.64
C ALA A 107 3.06 10.12 1.23
N LYS A 108 4.35 10.41 1.04
CA LYS A 108 4.98 11.67 1.45
C LYS A 108 4.38 12.88 0.72
N ALA A 109 4.13 12.77 -0.58
CA ALA A 109 3.49 13.83 -1.36
C ALA A 109 2.03 14.08 -0.91
N ILE A 110 1.28 13.01 -0.62
CA ILE A 110 -0.08 13.11 -0.06
C ILE A 110 -0.05 13.78 1.32
N TRP A 111 0.96 13.45 2.15
CA TRP A 111 1.15 14.07 3.45
C TRP A 111 1.46 15.57 3.34
N ALA A 112 2.45 15.94 2.52
CA ALA A 112 2.87 17.32 2.33
C ALA A 112 1.74 18.23 1.80
N SER A 113 0.92 17.71 0.89
CA SER A 113 -0.23 18.42 0.31
C SER A 113 -1.48 18.41 1.20
N ASN A 114 -1.49 17.64 2.29
CA ASN A 114 -2.68 17.35 3.11
C ASN A 114 -3.84 16.69 2.34
N ASP A 115 -3.57 16.08 1.19
CA ASP A 115 -4.60 15.53 0.31
C ASP A 115 -5.29 14.28 0.92
N TYR A 116 -4.70 13.66 1.94
CA TYR A 116 -5.33 12.60 2.74
C TYR A 116 -6.62 13.07 3.47
N ARG A 117 -6.84 14.39 3.59
CA ARG A 117 -8.06 14.95 4.20
C ARG A 117 -9.26 14.92 3.24
N ALA A 118 -9.01 14.77 1.95
CA ALA A 118 -10.04 14.66 0.93
C ALA A 118 -10.07 13.25 0.35
N GLY A 119 -11.21 12.57 0.46
CA GLY A 119 -11.37 11.23 -0.11
C GLY A 119 -11.33 11.25 -1.64
N GLY A 120 -12.08 12.17 -2.27
CA GLY A 120 -12.13 12.26 -3.74
C GLY A 120 -12.49 10.93 -4.41
N GLY A 121 -11.81 10.61 -5.51
CA GLY A 121 -11.95 9.33 -6.22
C GLY A 121 -11.18 8.16 -5.60
N ASP A 122 -10.26 8.43 -4.66
CA ASP A 122 -9.42 7.42 -4.00
C ASP A 122 -9.33 7.70 -2.48
N PRO A 123 -10.34 7.29 -1.70
CA PRO A 123 -10.42 7.62 -0.28
C PRO A 123 -9.45 6.84 0.59
N PHE A 124 -8.78 5.80 0.06
CA PHE A 124 -7.80 5.00 0.80
C PHE A 124 -6.36 5.32 0.40
N LYS A 125 -6.14 6.26 -0.52
CA LYS A 125 -4.82 6.58 -1.12
C LYS A 125 -3.65 6.62 -0.13
N MET A 126 -3.82 7.29 1.01
CA MET A 126 -2.76 7.42 2.01
C MET A 126 -2.55 6.11 2.77
N VAL A 127 -3.63 5.55 3.30
CA VAL A 127 -3.57 4.43 4.26
C VAL A 127 -3.20 3.11 3.58
N SER A 128 -3.60 2.88 2.33
CA SER A 128 -3.17 1.70 1.56
C SER A 128 -1.67 1.73 1.29
N ARG A 129 -1.12 2.91 0.96
CA ARG A 129 0.32 3.10 0.76
C ARG A 129 1.11 2.92 2.05
N LEU A 130 0.63 3.44 3.19
CA LEU A 130 1.27 3.20 4.50
C LEU A 130 1.31 1.70 4.85
N ALA A 131 0.24 0.96 4.60
CA ALA A 131 0.23 -0.49 4.81
C ALA A 131 1.21 -1.20 3.86
N LEU A 132 1.26 -0.81 2.58
CA LEU A 132 2.19 -1.36 1.60
C LEU A 132 3.65 -1.06 1.96
N ILE A 133 3.95 0.15 2.45
CA ILE A 133 5.28 0.53 2.96
C ILE A 133 5.71 -0.39 4.10
N GLY A 134 4.84 -0.59 5.10
CA GLY A 134 5.11 -1.53 6.20
C GLY A 134 5.47 -2.92 5.67
N HIS A 135 4.64 -3.46 4.79
CA HIS A 135 4.90 -4.77 4.18
C HIS A 135 6.23 -4.82 3.40
N ALA A 136 6.52 -3.81 2.57
CA ALA A 136 7.74 -3.76 1.76
C ALA A 136 9.01 -3.67 2.62
N MET A 137 8.94 -2.97 3.76
CA MET A 137 10.00 -2.92 4.76
C MET A 137 10.25 -4.26 5.46
N GLY A 138 9.30 -5.20 5.38
CA GLY A 138 9.34 -6.50 6.08
C GLY A 138 8.54 -6.51 7.38
N GLU A 139 7.76 -5.47 7.64
CA GLU A 139 6.92 -5.35 8.84
C GLU A 139 5.54 -5.97 8.61
N THR A 140 4.83 -6.23 9.71
CA THR A 140 3.42 -6.63 9.66
C THR A 140 2.51 -5.43 9.93
N PRO A 141 1.92 -4.79 8.90
CA PRO A 141 1.08 -3.61 9.10
C PRO A 141 -0.20 -3.98 9.85
N LEU A 142 -0.48 -3.25 10.93
CA LEU A 142 -1.72 -3.38 11.69
C LEU A 142 -2.61 -2.16 11.43
N PHE A 143 -3.87 -2.41 11.04
CA PHE A 143 -4.84 -1.35 10.83
C PHE A 143 -6.23 -1.79 11.26
N ASN A 144 -6.96 -0.85 11.84
CA ASN A 144 -8.35 -1.04 12.22
C ASN A 144 -9.13 0.26 12.10
N CYS A 145 -10.40 0.14 11.75
CA CYS A 145 -11.40 1.16 12.04
C CYS A 145 -12.08 0.86 13.38
N LYS A 146 -12.93 1.78 13.86
CA LYS A 146 -13.65 1.66 15.15
C LYS A 146 -14.31 0.29 15.38
N SER A 147 -14.96 -0.28 14.35
CA SER A 147 -15.69 -1.54 14.45
C SER A 147 -14.95 -2.74 13.87
N GLY A 148 -13.75 -2.53 13.32
CA GLY A 148 -12.92 -3.58 12.70
C GLY A 148 -13.46 -4.17 11.39
N LYS A 149 -14.56 -3.66 10.83
CA LYS A 149 -15.29 -4.31 9.72
C LYS A 149 -15.17 -3.58 8.39
N ASP A 150 -15.95 -2.52 8.18
CA ASP A 150 -16.19 -1.97 6.84
C ASP A 150 -14.93 -1.30 6.27
N ARG A 151 -14.42 -0.28 6.97
CA ARG A 151 -13.21 0.45 6.56
C ARG A 151 -11.94 -0.39 6.71
N THR A 152 -11.93 -1.34 7.65
CA THR A 152 -10.81 -2.27 7.82
C THR A 152 -10.74 -3.23 6.64
N GLY A 153 -11.83 -3.93 6.33
CA GLY A 153 -11.86 -4.86 5.20
C GLY A 153 -11.69 -4.18 3.86
N GLN A 154 -12.17 -2.94 3.70
CA GLN A 154 -11.87 -2.18 2.50
C GLN A 154 -10.38 -1.88 2.38
N LEU A 155 -9.73 -1.39 3.45
CA LEU A 155 -8.28 -1.14 3.42
C LEU A 155 -7.48 -2.41 3.11
N ASP A 156 -7.88 -3.56 3.69
CA ASP A 156 -7.29 -4.87 3.38
C ASP A 156 -7.39 -5.20 1.88
N ALA A 157 -8.56 -5.03 1.28
CA ALA A 157 -8.72 -5.24 -0.16
C ALA A 157 -7.90 -4.24 -0.99
N GLU A 158 -7.84 -2.97 -0.57
CA GLU A 158 -7.10 -1.92 -1.26
C GLU A 158 -5.58 -2.13 -1.24
N VAL A 159 -5.01 -2.56 -0.10
CA VAL A 159 -3.56 -2.81 -0.02
C VAL A 159 -3.17 -4.04 -0.83
N LYS A 160 -3.99 -5.11 -0.83
CA LYS A 160 -3.75 -6.30 -1.66
C LYS A 160 -3.82 -5.96 -3.14
N PHE A 161 -4.84 -5.21 -3.54
CA PHE A 161 -4.95 -4.69 -4.90
C PHE A 161 -3.72 -3.86 -5.30
N LEU A 162 -3.30 -2.93 -4.43
CA LEU A 162 -2.16 -2.05 -4.72
C LEU A 162 -0.85 -2.83 -4.82
N ALA A 163 -0.66 -3.84 -3.96
CA ALA A 163 0.48 -4.74 -4.02
C ALA A 163 0.52 -5.54 -5.33
N THR A 164 -0.62 -6.11 -5.76
CA THR A 164 -0.72 -6.81 -7.05
C THR A 164 -0.46 -5.89 -8.24
N ALA A 165 -1.03 -4.68 -8.23
CA ALA A 165 -0.80 -3.73 -9.32
C ALA A 165 0.66 -3.26 -9.37
N ALA A 166 1.33 -3.12 -8.23
CA ALA A 166 2.76 -2.84 -8.18
C ALA A 166 3.57 -4.03 -8.68
N ASP A 167 3.21 -5.25 -8.28
CA ASP A 167 3.90 -6.47 -8.70
C ASP A 167 3.85 -6.65 -10.23
N GLU A 168 2.71 -6.38 -10.85
CA GLU A 168 2.51 -6.46 -12.31
C GLU A 168 3.16 -5.29 -13.07
N ASN A 169 3.74 -4.32 -12.36
CA ASN A 169 4.36 -3.12 -12.93
C ASN A 169 5.79 -2.92 -12.40
N ASP A 170 6.53 -4.01 -12.24
CA ASP A 170 7.94 -4.02 -11.79
C ASP A 170 8.19 -3.28 -10.47
N GLY A 171 7.22 -3.33 -9.56
CA GLY A 171 7.26 -2.67 -8.26
C GLY A 171 6.71 -1.22 -8.28
N ARG A 172 6.36 -0.66 -9.43
CA ARG A 172 5.84 0.71 -9.49
C ARG A 172 4.37 0.78 -9.06
N VAL A 173 4.16 1.44 -7.93
CA VAL A 173 2.83 1.70 -7.39
C VAL A 173 2.05 2.68 -8.30
N PRO A 174 0.81 2.35 -8.70
CA PRO A 174 -0.06 3.27 -9.45
C PRO A 174 -0.24 4.62 -8.73
N PRO A 175 -0.08 5.78 -9.39
CA PRO A 175 -0.32 7.08 -8.78
C PRO A 175 -1.74 7.27 -8.19
N PRO A 176 -1.91 8.11 -7.16
CA PRO A 176 -3.23 8.41 -6.62
C PRO A 176 -4.12 9.05 -7.68
N GLY A 177 -5.36 8.54 -7.82
CA GLY A 177 -6.34 9.07 -8.78
C GLY A 177 -6.14 8.64 -10.23
N GLU A 178 -5.14 7.79 -10.53
CA GLU A 178 -5.04 7.13 -11.83
C GLU A 178 -6.30 6.29 -12.11
N SER A 179 -6.71 6.25 -13.38
CA SER A 179 -7.84 5.41 -13.79
C SER A 179 -7.44 3.93 -13.74
N MET A 180 -8.03 3.20 -12.81
CA MET A 180 -7.82 1.75 -12.63
C MET A 180 -9.02 0.94 -13.14
N GLU A 181 -9.66 1.37 -14.23
CA GLU A 181 -10.85 0.73 -14.78
C GLU A 181 -10.59 -0.70 -15.27
N THR A 182 -9.47 -0.93 -15.96
CA THR A 182 -9.05 -2.26 -16.42
C THR A 182 -8.82 -3.23 -15.25
N TRP A 183 -8.46 -2.69 -14.08
CA TRP A 183 -8.22 -3.43 -12.84
C TRP A 183 -9.47 -3.63 -11.98
N ARG A 184 -10.60 -3.01 -12.33
CA ARG A 184 -11.88 -3.13 -11.62
C ARG A 184 -12.26 -4.60 -11.34
N PRO A 185 -12.04 -5.56 -12.26
CA PRO A 185 -12.32 -6.96 -11.98
C PRO A 185 -11.50 -7.54 -10.83
N VAL A 186 -10.19 -7.38 -10.86
CA VAL A 186 -9.23 -7.88 -9.86
C VAL A 186 -9.49 -7.22 -8.50
N ARG A 187 -9.65 -5.89 -8.49
CA ARG A 187 -9.96 -5.13 -7.27
C ARG A 187 -11.27 -5.58 -6.62
N SER A 188 -12.27 -5.93 -7.43
CA SER A 188 -13.52 -6.51 -6.91
C SER A 188 -13.30 -7.88 -6.27
N ASP A 189 -12.46 -8.72 -6.85
CA ASP A 189 -12.19 -10.05 -6.29
C ASP A 189 -11.52 -9.95 -4.92
N PHE A 190 -10.60 -8.99 -4.72
CA PHE A 190 -10.06 -8.71 -3.38
C PHE A 190 -11.12 -8.26 -2.38
N VAL A 191 -12.15 -7.53 -2.80
CA VAL A 191 -13.22 -7.05 -1.91
C VAL A 191 -14.15 -8.18 -1.46
N PHE A 192 -14.42 -9.16 -2.33
CA PHE A 192 -15.43 -10.20 -2.10
C PHE A 192 -14.88 -11.56 -1.71
N ASN A 193 -13.67 -11.92 -2.15
CA ASN A 193 -13.15 -13.29 -2.08
C ASN A 193 -11.97 -13.45 -1.09
N THR A 194 -11.78 -12.51 -0.16
CA THR A 194 -10.65 -12.50 0.80
C THR A 194 -11.07 -12.62 2.27
N GLY A 195 -12.30 -13.10 2.54
CA GLY A 195 -12.82 -13.30 3.90
C GLY A 195 -13.47 -12.06 4.55
N ASN A 196 -13.39 -10.88 3.92
CA ASN A 196 -14.01 -9.67 4.45
C ASN A 196 -15.54 -9.77 4.61
N LEU A 197 -16.22 -10.41 3.65
CA LEU A 197 -17.67 -10.66 3.75
C LEU A 197 -18.01 -11.65 4.87
N GLU A 198 -17.15 -12.65 5.10
CA GLU A 198 -17.33 -13.62 6.18
C GLU A 198 -17.22 -12.92 7.53
N MET A 199 -16.20 -12.07 7.72
CA MET A 199 -16.06 -11.27 8.94
C MET A 199 -17.28 -10.38 9.20
N GLN A 200 -17.85 -9.77 8.17
CA GLN A 200 -19.07 -8.96 8.29
C GLN A 200 -20.28 -9.81 8.69
N ARG A 201 -20.45 -10.98 8.05
CA ARG A 201 -21.51 -11.94 8.37
C ARG A 201 -21.41 -12.46 9.79
N LEU A 202 -20.22 -12.89 10.23
CA LEU A 202 -20.00 -13.41 11.60
C LEU A 202 -20.33 -12.36 12.67
N ASN A 203 -20.11 -11.09 12.38
CA ASN A 203 -20.33 -10.01 13.33
C ASN A 203 -21.75 -9.43 13.32
N THR A 204 -22.48 -9.52 12.20
CA THR A 204 -23.76 -8.80 12.03
C THR A 204 -24.90 -9.68 11.54
N GLY A 205 -24.64 -10.96 11.26
CA GLY A 205 -25.58 -11.89 10.62
C GLY A 205 -25.72 -11.68 9.11
N LEU A 206 -25.22 -10.56 8.55
CA LEU A 206 -25.36 -10.20 7.14
C LEU A 206 -24.01 -9.80 6.52
N PRO A 207 -23.72 -10.21 5.27
CA PRO A 207 -22.56 -9.74 4.54
C PRO A 207 -22.78 -8.32 3.96
N GLY A 208 -21.68 -7.60 3.74
CA GLY A 208 -21.60 -6.36 2.97
C GLY A 208 -21.17 -5.13 3.76
N TYR A 209 -20.72 -4.10 3.04
CA TYR A 209 -20.04 -2.93 3.60
C TYR A 209 -20.98 -1.73 3.79
N LYS A 210 -20.85 -1.04 4.93
CA LYS A 210 -21.50 0.25 5.21
C LYS A 210 -20.72 1.44 4.63
N LEU A 211 -20.40 1.38 3.34
CA LEU A 211 -19.62 2.40 2.62
C LEU A 211 -20.45 3.21 1.62
N LYS A 212 -21.78 3.18 1.76
CA LYS A 212 -22.71 3.96 0.93
C LYS A 212 -22.38 5.45 1.03
N GLY A 213 -22.28 6.12 -0.12
CA GLY A 213 -22.04 7.56 -0.21
C GLY A 213 -20.58 7.98 -0.11
N VAL A 214 -19.63 7.05 0.03
CA VAL A 214 -18.20 7.37 -0.10
C VAL A 214 -17.87 7.52 -1.59
N PRO A 215 -17.46 8.72 -2.05
CA PRO A 215 -17.08 8.92 -3.45
C PRO A 215 -15.88 8.04 -3.82
N GLY A 216 -15.75 7.69 -5.10
CA GLY A 216 -14.69 6.80 -5.58
C GLY A 216 -15.00 5.31 -5.42
N LEU A 217 -15.35 4.85 -4.22
CA LEU A 217 -15.51 3.41 -3.93
C LEU A 217 -16.63 2.71 -4.70
N ALA A 218 -17.71 3.41 -5.03
CA ALA A 218 -18.75 2.80 -5.86
C ALA A 218 -18.24 2.47 -7.28
N ASN A 219 -17.21 3.17 -7.77
CA ASN A 219 -16.69 3.01 -9.12
C ASN A 219 -15.57 1.97 -9.22
N VAL A 220 -15.10 1.44 -8.07
CA VAL A 220 -14.03 0.45 -8.02
C VAL A 220 -14.55 -0.99 -8.02
N ILE A 221 -15.86 -1.17 -7.98
CA ILE A 221 -16.54 -2.46 -7.90
C ILE A 221 -17.30 -2.74 -9.20
N ARG A 222 -17.24 -4.00 -9.68
CA ARG A 222 -18.04 -4.49 -10.83
C ARG A 222 -19.52 -4.15 -10.63
N ASP A 223 -20.20 -3.70 -11.68
CA ASP A 223 -21.59 -3.19 -11.59
C ASP A 223 -22.57 -4.17 -10.96
N GLY A 224 -22.49 -5.45 -11.33
CA GLY A 224 -23.35 -6.51 -10.77
C GLY A 224 -23.15 -6.77 -9.28
N MET A 225 -22.02 -6.34 -8.70
CA MET A 225 -21.68 -6.57 -7.30
C MET A 225 -21.96 -5.36 -6.39
N LYS A 226 -22.34 -4.21 -6.96
CA LYS A 226 -22.67 -2.99 -6.21
C LYS A 226 -23.76 -3.18 -5.15
N PRO A 227 -24.84 -3.98 -5.37
CA PRO A 227 -25.85 -4.23 -4.34
C PRO A 227 -25.27 -4.96 -3.12
N LEU A 228 -24.44 -5.98 -3.35
CA LEU A 228 -23.78 -6.75 -2.30
C LEU A 228 -22.71 -5.91 -1.57
N TYR A 229 -21.95 -5.11 -2.32
CA TYR A 229 -20.93 -4.21 -1.77
C TYR A 229 -21.50 -3.20 -0.78
N ARG A 230 -22.64 -2.57 -1.13
CA ARG A 230 -23.34 -1.61 -0.26
C ARG A 230 -24.00 -2.29 0.95
N GLY A 231 -24.04 -3.62 0.96
CA GLY A 231 -24.42 -4.46 2.09
C GLY A 231 -25.80 -4.23 2.69
N GLY A 232 -25.95 -4.70 3.93
CA GLY A 232 -27.15 -4.60 4.76
C GLY A 232 -27.68 -3.19 5.04
N SER A 233 -26.97 -2.13 4.63
CA SER A 233 -27.50 -0.75 4.69
C SER A 233 -28.68 -0.50 3.75
N ALA A 234 -28.91 -1.41 2.80
CA ALA A 234 -30.14 -1.47 2.00
C ALA A 234 -31.30 -2.21 2.70
N TYR A 235 -31.01 -3.03 3.73
CA TYR A 235 -31.98 -3.89 4.42
C TYR A 235 -32.41 -3.37 5.80
N VAL A 236 -31.63 -2.44 6.39
CA VAL A 236 -32.04 -1.71 7.59
C VAL A 236 -32.56 -0.36 7.12
N SER A 237 -33.87 -0.27 6.88
CA SER A 237 -34.59 1.00 6.86
C SER A 237 -34.38 1.68 8.21
N ALA A 238 -33.86 2.91 8.21
CA ALA A 238 -33.97 3.79 9.36
C ALA A 238 -35.44 4.17 9.59
#